data_AF-A0A820YD12-F1
#
_entry.id   AF-A0A820YD12-F1
#
_cell.length_a   1.000
_cell.length_b   1.000
_cell.length_c   1.000
_cell.angle_alpha   90.00
_cell.angle_beta   90.00
_cell.angle_gamma   90.00
#
_symmetry.space_group_name_H-M   'P 1'
#
loop_
_entity.id
_entity.type
_entity.pdbx_description
1 polymer ?
#
loop_
_entity_poly.entity_id
_entity_poly.type
_entity_poly.pdbx_seq_one_letter_code
_entity_poly.pdbx_strand_id
1 'polypeptide(L)' 'MKDFYVDQSYRGEGIADLLIGECARYAREHGGLCLTWQMSVKNYRAQAVYDRCDG' A
#
# COMPACT_ATOMS: atom_id res chain seq x y z
N MET A 1 10.88 -6.16 -8.06
CA MET A 1 9.43 -6.01 -8.18
C MET A 1 8.81 -6.79 -7.03
N LYS A 2 7.90 -6.19 -6.25
CA LYS A 2 7.28 -6.81 -5.07
C LYS A 2 5.77 -6.68 -5.21
N ASP A 3 5.05 -7.74 -4.88
CA ASP A 3 3.61 -7.82 -5.06
C ASP A 3 2.88 -7.43 -3.77
N PHE A 4 1.73 -6.79 -3.92
CA PHE A 4 0.84 -6.42 -2.83
C PHE A 4 -0.57 -6.94 -3.14
N TYR A 5 -1.08 -7.85 -2.31
CA TYR A 5 -2.36 -8.49 -2.54
C TYR A 5 -3.09 -8.71 -1.21
N VAL A 6 -4.36 -8.32 -1.17
CA VAL A 6 -5.30 -8.66 -0.09
C VAL A 6 -6.33 -9.64 -0.66
N ASP A 7 -6.52 -10.75 0.06
CA ASP A 7 -7.53 -11.75 -0.25
C ASP A 7 -8.90 -11.11 -0.42
N GLN A 8 -9.67 -11.57 -1.41
CA GLN A 8 -10.92 -10.94 -1.79
C GLN A 8 -11.95 -10.91 -0.65
N SER A 9 -11.94 -11.93 0.20
CA SER A 9 -12.89 -12.13 1.31
C SER A 9 -12.74 -11.06 2.38
N TYR A 10 -11.57 -10.41 2.45
CA TYR A 10 -11.23 -9.45 3.49
C TYR A 10 -11.04 -8.01 2.95
N ARG A 11 -11.44 -7.77 1.70
CA ARG A 11 -11.35 -6.43 1.10
C ARG A 11 -12.45 -5.52 1.65
N GLY A 12 -12.09 -4.27 1.90
CA GLY A 12 -13.01 -3.27 2.48
C GLY A 12 -12.87 -3.15 4.00
N GLU A 13 -12.04 -3.98 4.63
CA GLU A 13 -11.79 -3.98 6.07
C GLU A 13 -10.56 -3.13 6.48
N GLY A 14 -9.97 -2.37 5.55
CA GLY A 14 -8.80 -1.52 5.84
C GLY A 14 -7.47 -2.27 5.98
N ILE A 15 -7.42 -3.57 5.69
CA ILE A 15 -6.19 -4.39 5.76
C ILE A 15 -5.08 -3.84 4.86
N ALA A 16 -5.43 -3.30 3.69
CA ALA A 16 -4.46 -2.70 2.79
C ALA A 16 -3.78 -1.48 3.43
N ASP A 17 -4.55 -0.60 4.07
CA ASP A 17 -4.04 0.59 4.75
C ASP A 17 -3.13 0.19 5.93
N LEU A 18 -3.49 -0.85 6.70
CA LEU A 18 -2.67 -1.38 7.78
C LEU A 18 -1.32 -1.92 7.29
N LEU A 19 -1.32 -2.74 6.24
CA LEU A 19 -0.09 -3.31 5.68
C LEU A 19 0.83 -2.22 5.11
N ILE A 20 0.27 -1.24 4.39
CA ILE A 20 1.05 -0.11 3.86
C ILE A 20 1.63 0.72 5.01
N GLY A 21 0.83 0.97 6.06
CA GLY A 21 1.27 1.67 7.26
C GLY A 21 2.45 0.99 7.95
N GLU A 22 2.41 -0.33 8.12
CA GLU A 22 3.52 -1.10 8.69
C GLU A 22 4.76 -1.09 7.80
N CYS A 23 4.60 -1.20 6.48
CA CYS A 23 5.72 -1.03 5.56
C CYS A 23 6.35 0.35 5.69
N ALA A 24 5.54 1.41 5.80
CA ALA A 24 6.03 2.79 5.94
C ALA A 24 6.73 3.00 7.28
N ARG A 25 6.20 2.44 8.37
CA ARG A 25 6.86 2.45 9.69
C ARG A 25 8.21 1.76 9.63
N TYR A 26 8.25 0.53 9.10
CA TYR A 26 9.50 -0.23 8.94
C TYR A 26 10.52 0.54 8.09
N ALA A 27 10.10 1.11 6.96
CA ALA A 27 10.98 1.88 6.11
C ALA A 27 11.59 3.07 6.87
N ARG A 28 10.77 3.86 7.59
CA ARG A 28 11.25 5.01 8.39
C ARG A 28 12.25 4.60 9.47
N GLU A 29 11.97 3.51 10.18
CA GLU A 29 12.87 2.97 11.22
C GLU A 29 14.24 2.58 10.66
N HIS A 30 14.31 2.20 9.38
CA HIS A 30 15.53 1.79 8.69
C HIS A 30 16.12 2.90 7.79
N GLY A 31 15.68 4.15 7.94
CA GLY A 31 16.19 5.29 7.17
C GLY A 31 15.66 5.41 5.73
N GLY A 32 14.61 4.67 5.40
CA GLY A 32 13.89 4.78 4.13
C GLY A 32 13.09 6.08 4.03
N LEU A 33 13.35 6.85 2.98
CA LEU A 33 12.72 8.17 2.76
C LEU A 33 11.38 8.09 2.02
N CYS A 34 11.20 7.08 1.18
CA CYS A 34 10.03 6.93 0.33
C CYS A 34 9.77 5.46 0.02
N LEU A 35 8.50 5.07 0.05
CA LEU A 35 8.04 3.80 -0.49
C LEU A 35 7.41 4.05 -1.85
N THR A 36 7.81 3.26 -2.85
CA THR A 36 7.27 3.34 -4.20
C THR A 36 6.83 1.95 -4.67
N TRP A 37 5.79 1.92 -5.50
CA TRP A 37 5.26 0.71 -6.12
C TRP A 37 4.95 0.97 -7.59
N GLN A 38 5.10 -0.07 -8.40
CA GLN A 38 4.61 -0.03 -9.78
C GLN A 38 3.19 -0.56 -9.82
N MET A 39 2.33 0.16 -10.51
CA MET A 39 0.89 -0.08 -10.51
C MET A 39 0.37 -0.04 -11.94
N SER A 40 -0.53 -0.96 -12.26
CA SER A 40 -1.32 -0.87 -13.48
C SER A 40 -2.30 0.29 -13.37
N VAL A 41 -2.35 1.16 -14.39
CA VAL A 41 -3.30 2.29 -14.48
C VAL A 41 -4.77 1.87 -14.47
N LYS A 42 -5.05 0.58 -14.66
CA LYS A 42 -6.40 0.01 -14.61
C LYS A 42 -6.80 -0.49 -13.22
N ASN A 43 -5.89 -0.46 -12.24
CA ASN A 43 -6.17 -0.91 -10.89
C ASN A 43 -6.73 0.22 -10.02
N TYR A 44 -7.91 0.71 -10.40
CA TYR A 44 -8.59 1.84 -9.74
C TYR A 44 -8.82 1.62 -8.24
N ARG A 45 -9.03 0.37 -7.83
CA ARG A 45 -9.19 0.01 -6.40
C ARG A 45 -7.91 0.25 -5.61
N ALA A 46 -6.76 -0.14 -6.16
CA ALA A 46 -5.48 0.09 -5.49
C ALA A 46 -5.04 1.55 -5.59
N GLN A 47 -5.36 2.26 -6.68
CA GLN A 47 -5.14 3.72 -6.78
C GLN A 47 -5.82 4.44 -5.63
N ALA A 48 -7.10 4.16 -5.38
CA ALA A 48 -7.83 4.78 -4.27
C ALA A 48 -7.20 4.51 -2.89
N VAL A 49 -6.48 3.40 -2.70
CA VAL A 49 -5.75 3.13 -1.44
C VAL A 49 -4.52 4.03 -1.34
N TYR A 50 -3.72 4.09 -2.40
CA TYR A 50 -2.51 4.90 -2.41
C TYR A 50 -2.77 6.41 -2.41
N ASP A 51 -3.83 6.88 -3.06
CA ASP A 51 -4.24 8.28 -3.02
C ASP A 51 -4.56 8.76 -1.59
N ARG A 52 -4.93 7.84 -0.68
CA ARG A 52 -5.12 8.14 0.76
C ARG A 52 -3.83 8.11 1.56
N CYS A 53 -2.79 7.46 1.03
CA CYS A 53 -1.49 7.35 1.67
C CYS A 53 -0.48 8.40 1.19
N ASP A 54 -0.72 9.03 0.03
CA ASP A 54 0.02 10.19 -0.46
C ASP A 54 -0.37 11.42 0.39
N GLY A 55 0.52 11.76 1.32
CA GLY A 55 0.48 12.96 2.15
C GLY A 55 1.81 13.68 2.09
#